data_AF-A0A930QNA0-F1
#
_entry.id   AF-A0A930QNA0-F1
#
_cell.length_a   1.000
_cell.length_b   1.000
_cell.length_c   1.000
_cell.angle_alpha   90.00
_cell.angle_beta   90.00
_cell.angle_gamma   90.00
#
_symmetry.space_group_name_H-M   'P 1'
#
loop_
_entity.id
_entity.type
_entity.pdbx_description
1 polymer ?
#
loop_
_entity_poly.entity_id
_entity_poly.type
_entity_poly.pdbx_seq_one_letter_code
_entity_poly.pdbx_strand_id
1 'polypeptide(L)'
;YYANNHVRLDRKLKTDFGAFWEEVGGWETDDHRFYELPLVYPRKTMEEVPTRKRAVYRRRFAFLDAVDEEIAAHMREVLQP
;
A
#
# COMPACT_ATOMS: atom_id res chain seq x y z
N TYR A 1 -5.39 -13.31 -0.12
CA TYR A 1 -5.51 -14.51 -0.95
C TYR A 1 -4.79 -14.25 -2.26
N TYR A 2 -3.51 -14.62 -2.34
CA TYR A 2 -2.74 -14.57 -3.58
C TYR A 2 -2.70 -16.00 -4.12
N ALA A 3 -3.61 -16.33 -5.03
CA ALA A 3 -3.59 -17.60 -5.74
C ALA A 3 -2.96 -17.37 -7.10
N ASN A 4 -1.97 -18.19 -7.47
CA ASN A 4 -1.30 -18.23 -8.77
C ASN A 4 -2.29 -18.52 -9.91
N ASN A 5 -3.10 -17.52 -10.29
CA ASN A 5 -4.11 -17.64 -11.34
C ASN A 5 -3.59 -17.24 -12.73
N HIS A 6 -2.31 -16.87 -12.86
CA HIS A 6 -1.70 -16.50 -14.15
C HIS A 6 -1.54 -17.69 -15.12
N VAL A 7 -1.84 -18.93 -14.70
CA VAL A 7 -1.61 -20.16 -15.48
C VAL A 7 -2.91 -20.77 -16.05
N ARG A 8 -4.11 -20.29 -15.70
CA ARG A 8 -5.37 -20.95 -16.11
C ARG A 8 -6.14 -20.12 -17.14
N LEU A 9 -6.25 -20.66 -18.36
CA LEU A 9 -6.95 -20.10 -19.52
C LEU A 9 -8.48 -20.16 -19.44
N ASP A 10 -9.07 -20.91 -18.50
CA ASP A 10 -10.53 -21.04 -18.38
C ASP A 10 -11.11 -19.96 -17.43
N ARG A 11 -11.45 -18.82 -18.03
CA ARG A 11 -11.78 -17.56 -17.36
C ARG A 11 -13.20 -17.57 -16.77
N LYS A 12 -13.28 -17.82 -15.46
CA LYS A 12 -14.19 -17.08 -14.56
C LYS A 12 -13.41 -16.34 -13.48
N LEU A 13 -12.35 -15.63 -13.88
CA LEU A 13 -11.71 -14.67 -13.00
C LEU A 13 -12.49 -13.35 -13.08
N LYS A 14 -13.58 -13.23 -12.30
CA LYS A 14 -14.30 -11.97 -12.10
C LYS A 14 -13.60 -11.07 -11.07
N THR A 15 -12.27 -11.09 -11.04
CA THR A 15 -11.50 -10.20 -10.16
C THR A 15 -10.80 -9.22 -11.08
N ASP A 16 -11.43 -8.07 -11.23
CA ASP A 16 -10.81 -6.92 -11.88
C ASP A 16 -9.74 -6.38 -10.93
N PHE A 17 -8.47 -6.67 -11.25
CA PHE A 17 -7.34 -6.16 -10.49
C PHE A 17 -7.10 -4.67 -10.77
N GLY A 18 -7.54 -4.14 -11.91
CA GLY A 18 -7.41 -2.73 -12.23
C GLY A 18 -8.19 -1.88 -11.24
N ALA A 19 -9.47 -2.22 -11.02
CA ALA A 19 -10.30 -1.57 -10.01
C ALA A 19 -9.71 -1.66 -8.58
N PHE A 20 -9.04 -2.77 -8.25
CA PHE A 20 -8.34 -2.90 -6.96
C PHE A 20 -7.13 -1.97 -6.86
N TRP A 21 -6.32 -1.88 -7.92
CA TRP A 21 -5.15 -0.99 -7.94
C TRP A 21 -5.56 0.47 -7.86
N GLU A 22 -6.62 0.87 -8.55
CA GLU A 22 -7.19 2.22 -8.44
C GLU A 22 -7.75 2.51 -7.04
N GLU A 23 -8.41 1.54 -6.38
CA GLU A 23 -8.92 1.69 -5.01
C GLU A 23 -7.79 1.97 -4.00
N VAL A 24 -6.61 1.39 -4.20
CA VAL A 24 -5.42 1.65 -3.37
C VAL A 24 -4.60 2.85 -3.84
N GLY A 25 -5.15 3.68 -4.73
CA GLY A 25 -4.55 4.93 -5.19
C GLY A 25 -3.57 4.78 -6.35
N GLY A 26 -3.54 3.62 -7.01
CA GLY A 26 -2.74 3.41 -8.21
C GLY A 26 -3.37 4.02 -9.47
N TRP A 27 -2.54 4.21 -10.50
CA TRP A 27 -2.96 4.69 -11.81
C TRP A 27 -2.30 3.86 -12.92
N GLU A 28 -2.98 3.76 -14.06
CA GLU A 28 -2.41 3.10 -15.25
C GLU A 28 -1.20 3.88 -15.77
N THR A 29 -0.20 3.13 -16.22
CA THR A 29 0.95 3.69 -16.95
C THR A 29 0.68 3.70 -18.46
N ASP A 30 1.61 4.26 -19.25
CA ASP A 30 1.56 4.18 -20.71
C ASP A 30 1.53 2.72 -21.22
N ASP A 31 2.07 1.76 -20.45
CA ASP A 31 1.89 0.34 -20.68
C ASP A 31 0.75 -0.20 -19.80
N HIS A 32 -0.41 -0.45 -20.40
CA HIS A 32 -1.63 -0.93 -19.72
C HIS A 32 -1.47 -2.25 -18.95
N ARG A 33 -0.32 -2.94 -19.04
CA ARG A 33 -0.02 -4.11 -18.21
C ARG A 33 0.42 -3.73 -16.79
N PHE A 34 0.77 -2.47 -16.56
CA PHE A 34 1.36 -1.99 -15.30
C PHE A 34 0.57 -0.83 -14.71
N TYR A 35 0.47 -0.85 -13.38
CA TYR A 35 0.00 0.26 -12.56
C TYR A 35 1.16 0.81 -11.75
N GLU A 36 1.18 2.13 -11.60
CA GLU A 36 2.04 2.81 -10.62
C GLU A 36 1.27 3.06 -9.34
N LEU A 37 1.99 3.07 -8.22
CA LEU A 37 1.47 3.37 -6.89
C LEU A 37 2.12 4.65 -6.35
N PRO A 38 1.41 5.40 -5.49
CA PRO A 38 1.99 6.56 -4.86
C PRO A 38 3.15 6.12 -3.97
N LEU A 39 4.28 6.83 -4.07
CA LEU A 39 5.46 6.58 -3.25
C LEU A 39 5.12 6.65 -1.75
N VAL A 40 4.25 7.59 -1.38
CA VAL A 40 3.72 7.73 -0.02
C VAL A 40 2.24 7.40 -0.04
N TYR A 41 1.88 6.28 0.58
CA TYR A 41 0.48 5.89 0.69
C TYR A 41 -0.27 6.84 1.64
N PRO A 42 -1.43 7.40 1.24
CA PRO A 42 -2.16 8.35 2.07
C PRO A 42 -2.65 7.70 3.37
N ARG A 43 -2.34 8.34 4.49
CA ARG A 43 -2.75 7.87 5.81
C ARG A 43 -4.18 8.30 6.11
N LYS A 44 -5.06 7.34 6.36
CA LYS A 44 -6.45 7.61 6.77
C LYS A 44 -6.50 8.38 8.09
N THR A 45 -7.38 9.36 8.17
CA THR A 45 -7.65 10.08 9.42
C THR A 45 -8.39 9.15 10.41
N MET A 46 -8.41 9.50 11.69
CA MET A 46 -9.12 8.66 12.67
C MET A 46 -10.63 8.72 12.45
N GLU A 47 -11.15 9.81 11.87
CA GLU A 47 -12.54 10.02 11.52
C GLU A 47 -12.98 8.99 10.47
N GLU A 48 -12.16 8.76 9.45
CA GLU A 48 -12.39 7.79 8.36
C GLU A 48 -12.27 6.32 8.83
N VAL A 49 -11.57 6.08 9.94
CA VAL A 49 -11.38 4.73 10.49
C VAL A 49 -12.61 4.36 11.35
N PRO A 50 -13.26 3.21 11.09
CA PRO A 50 -14.36 2.73 11.91
C PRO A 50 -13.98 2.66 13.39
N THR A 51 -14.83 3.16 14.29
CA THR A 51 -14.52 3.36 15.72
C THR A 51 -13.87 2.14 16.37
N ARG A 52 -14.39 0.93 16.12
CA ARG A 52 -13.86 -0.35 16.65
C ARG A 52 -12.42 -0.68 16.22
N LYS A 53 -11.94 -0.08 15.12
CA LYS A 53 -10.59 -0.28 14.57
C LYS A 53 -9.62 0.85 14.95
N ARG A 54 -10.09 1.98 15.47
CA ARG A 54 -9.24 3.16 15.77
C ARG A 54 -8.07 2.85 16.71
N ALA A 55 -8.28 2.00 17.73
CA ALA A 55 -7.20 1.61 18.64
C ALA A 55 -6.09 0.78 17.94
N VAL A 56 -6.45 -0.06 16.97
CA VAL A 56 -5.48 -0.83 16.17
C VAL A 56 -4.76 0.10 15.19
N TYR A 57 -5.48 1.00 14.53
CA TYR A 57 -4.88 1.96 13.59
C TYR A 57 -3.93 2.92 14.28
N ARG A 58 -4.27 3.44 15.47
CA ARG A 58 -3.34 4.25 16.28
C ARG A 58 -2.04 3.51 16.57
N ARG A 59 -2.12 2.23 16.99
CA ARG A 59 -0.93 1.41 17.25
C ARG A 59 -0.12 1.14 15.99
N ARG A 60 -0.78 0.77 14.89
CA ARG A 60 -0.12 0.56 13.58
C ARG A 60 0.63 1.81 13.15
N PHE A 61 -0.01 2.95 13.27
CA PHE A 61 0.53 4.22 12.85
C PHE A 61 1.69 4.69 13.72
N ALA A 62 1.58 4.60 15.04
CA ALA A 62 2.71 4.89 15.94
C ALA A 62 3.93 4.00 15.65
N PHE A 63 3.70 2.74 15.30
CA PHE A 63 4.78 1.83 14.88
C PHE A 63 5.43 2.27 13.56
N LEU A 64 4.63 2.61 12.54
CA LEU A 64 5.15 3.09 11.26
C LEU A 64 5.95 4.38 11.43
N ASP A 65 5.44 5.33 12.23
CA ASP A 65 6.12 6.58 12.53
C ASP A 65 7.49 6.33 13.18
N ALA A 66 7.57 5.39 14.14
CA ALA A 66 8.83 5.02 14.79
C ALA A 66 9.83 4.35 13.83
N VAL A 67 9.33 3.48 12.93
CA VAL A 67 10.17 2.83 11.90
C VAL A 67 10.71 3.86 10.91
N ASP A 68 9.87 4.79 10.46
CA ASP A 68 10.29 5.86 9.54
C ASP A 68 11.36 6.76 10.17
N GLU A 69 11.20 7.11 11.45
CA GLU A 69 12.21 7.86 12.22
C GLU A 69 13.54 7.11 12.33
N GLU A 70 13.50 5.82 12.65
CA GLU A 70 14.67 4.96 12.78
C GLU A 70 15.41 4.81 11.45
N ILE A 71 14.69 4.54 10.37
CA ILE A 71 15.26 4.46 9.02
C ILE A 71 15.90 5.80 8.66
N ALA A 72 15.20 6.91 8.86
CA ALA A 72 15.74 8.23 8.54
C ALA A 72 17.02 8.54 9.34
N ALA A 73 17.10 8.12 10.61
CA ALA A 73 18.31 8.28 11.41
C ALA A 73 19.49 7.49 10.85
N HIS A 74 19.32 6.19 10.60
CA HIS A 74 20.39 5.34 10.07
C HIS A 74 20.80 5.75 8.65
N MET A 75 19.85 6.15 7.80
CA MET A 75 20.16 6.63 6.46
C MET A 75 21.02 7.89 6.50
N ARG A 76 20.82 8.79 7.48
CA ARG A 76 21.69 9.96 7.66
C ARG A 76 23.12 9.59 8.06
N GLU A 77 23.31 8.50 8.79
CA GLU A 77 24.65 8.00 9.15
C GLU A 77 25.34 7.38 7.94
N VAL A 78 24.63 6.56 7.17
CA VAL A 78 25.17 5.90 5.96
C VAL A 78 25.51 6.90 4.85
N LEU A 79 24.74 8.00 4.75
CA LEU A 79 24.92 9.01 3.71
C LEU A 79 25.89 10.13 4.12
N GLN A 80 26.50 10.07 5.31
CA GLN A 80 27.60 10.98 5.66
C GLN A 80 28.87 10.60 4.87
N PRO A 81 29.58 11.59 4.28
CA PRO A 81 30.80 11.35 3.51
C PRO A 81 31.99 10.87 4.37
#